data_AF-C5KY62-F1
#
_entry.id   AF-C5KY62-F1
#
_cell.length_a   1.000
_cell.length_b   1.000
_cell.length_c   1.000
_cell.angle_alpha   90.00
_cell.angle_beta   90.00
_cell.angle_gamma   90.00
#
_symmetry.space_group_name_H-M   'P 1'
#
loop_
_entity.id
_entity.type
_entity.pdbx_description
1 polymer ?
#
loop_
_entity_poly.entity_id
_entity_poly.type
_entity_poly.pdbx_seq_one_letter_code
_entity_poly.pdbx_strand_id
1 'polypeptide(L)'
;MGVLRSEFMSHGTLVLPHEWARDYVDLLGHKTQIMFEDMNSSVMQRPYRRYIQRIEEMERMVRFLSKEVENMPNVEVSKNRIDDFLDHDDEFTLDSLEAEVKRVYERFCRFHSNNEEMTDELEAAVEELNVVKDSISTGFLAAGEGLSQPLLEGEPTGQGSRRREDHMQFSNIAGVVKMEDQESFARTVFRATRGNTFTQFVEIPDTRKSVFVIYFQSTTAASAMSAKVHRICSAVGVHIYQWPSCNDEVCRGSLISRLSLLIASCSCWFLQVHP
;
A
#
# COMPACT_ATOMS: atom_id res chain seq x y z
N MET A 1 -28.53 48.97 33.37
CA MET A 1 -28.52 47.82 34.31
C MET A 1 -27.10 47.67 34.82
N GLY A 2 -26.90 47.57 36.14
CA GLY A 2 -25.57 47.61 36.75
C GLY A 2 -24.78 46.32 36.48
N VAL A 3 -23.57 46.48 35.91
CA VAL A 3 -22.65 45.40 35.48
C VAL A 3 -22.19 44.46 36.62
N LEU A 4 -22.40 44.84 37.88
CA LEU A 4 -21.85 44.13 39.05
C LEU A 4 -22.81 43.12 39.72
N ARG A 5 -24.01 42.87 39.16
CA ARG A 5 -24.94 41.86 39.68
C ARG A 5 -25.47 40.97 38.56
N SER A 6 -25.86 39.75 38.92
CA SER A 6 -26.52 38.80 38.02
C SER A 6 -27.82 39.38 37.48
N GLU A 7 -28.14 39.04 36.23
CA GLU A 7 -29.45 39.36 35.65
C GLU A 7 -30.57 38.53 36.31
N PHE A 8 -31.79 39.06 36.29
CA PHE A 8 -32.95 38.34 36.79
C PHE A 8 -33.34 37.24 35.81
N MET A 9 -33.36 35.99 36.27
CA MET A 9 -33.81 34.84 35.49
C MET A 9 -35.22 34.42 35.91
N SER A 10 -36.02 33.99 34.94
CA SER A 10 -37.35 33.39 35.16
C SER A 10 -37.37 31.96 34.65
N HIS A 11 -37.90 31.05 35.47
CA HIS A 11 -38.17 29.67 35.05
C HIS A 11 -39.60 29.56 34.51
N GLY A 12 -39.78 28.79 33.43
CA GLY A 12 -41.08 28.57 32.81
C GLY A 12 -41.10 27.29 31.99
N THR A 13 -42.29 26.85 31.61
CA THR A 13 -42.49 25.63 30.82
C THR A 13 -42.86 25.99 29.39
N LEU A 14 -42.13 25.43 28.44
CA LEU A 14 -42.41 25.57 27.01
C LEU A 14 -43.19 24.34 26.52
N VAL A 15 -44.37 24.57 25.94
CA VAL A 15 -45.21 23.51 25.36
C VAL A 15 -45.20 23.67 23.85
N LEU A 16 -44.67 22.67 23.13
CA LEU A 16 -44.53 22.69 21.68
C LEU A 16 -45.36 21.56 21.04
N PRO A 17 -46.11 21.84 19.96
CA PRO A 17 -46.68 20.81 19.11
C PRO A 17 -45.56 20.03 18.40
N HIS A 18 -45.73 18.71 18.24
CA HIS A 18 -44.69 17.83 17.68
C HIS A 18 -44.33 18.15 16.23
N GLU A 19 -45.32 18.50 15.40
CA GLU A 19 -45.14 18.70 13.96
C GLU A 19 -44.19 19.86 13.63
N TRP A 20 -44.24 20.94 14.41
CA TRP A 20 -43.43 22.15 14.23
C TRP A 20 -42.31 22.28 15.26
N ALA A 21 -42.06 21.22 16.05
CA ALA A 21 -41.09 21.28 17.13
C ALA A 21 -39.68 21.65 16.64
N ARG A 22 -39.29 21.19 15.44
CA ARG A 22 -37.99 21.51 14.84
C ARG A 22 -37.86 23.01 14.54
N ASP A 23 -38.83 23.57 13.83
CA ASP A 23 -38.82 24.96 13.40
C ASP A 23 -38.87 25.92 14.60
N TYR A 24 -39.66 25.58 15.64
CA TYR A 24 -39.70 26.37 16.86
C TYR A 24 -38.39 26.32 17.64
N VAL A 25 -37.75 25.16 17.75
CA VAL A 25 -36.45 25.02 18.45
C VAL A 25 -35.37 25.79 17.69
N ASP A 26 -35.40 25.76 16.37
CA ASP A 26 -34.46 26.50 15.54
C ASP A 26 -34.61 28.02 15.70
N LEU A 27 -35.85 28.53 15.64
CA LEU A 27 -36.15 29.94 15.91
C LEU A 27 -35.74 30.39 17.32
N LEU A 28 -35.93 29.52 18.32
CA LEU A 28 -35.50 29.79 19.69
C LEU A 28 -33.98 29.85 19.80
N GLY A 29 -33.26 28.95 19.11
CA GLY A 29 -31.79 28.94 19.08
C GLY A 29 -31.20 30.22 18.50
N HIS A 30 -31.83 30.78 17.46
CA HIS A 30 -31.36 32.00 16.80
C HIS A 30 -31.70 33.29 17.56
N LYS A 31 -32.91 33.39 18.14
CA LYS A 31 -33.45 34.67 18.63
C LYS A 31 -33.44 34.83 20.15
N THR A 32 -33.23 33.75 20.89
CA THR A 32 -33.43 33.76 22.35
C THR A 32 -32.24 33.21 23.11
N GLN A 33 -31.99 33.77 24.29
CA GLN A 33 -31.01 33.26 25.24
C GLN A 33 -31.77 32.46 26.31
N ILE A 34 -31.98 31.18 26.04
CA ILE A 34 -32.67 30.26 26.94
C ILE A 34 -31.75 29.12 27.34
N MET A 35 -31.92 28.65 28.57
CA MET A 35 -31.25 27.45 29.07
C MET A 35 -32.28 26.34 29.21
N PHE A 36 -32.07 25.22 28.51
CA PHE A 36 -32.93 24.05 28.63
C PHE A 36 -32.55 23.24 29.87
N GLU A 37 -33.54 22.92 30.69
CA GLU A 37 -33.40 21.97 31.80
C GLU A 37 -33.80 20.57 31.34
N ASP A 38 -32.97 19.56 31.64
CA ASP A 38 -33.25 18.19 31.25
C ASP A 38 -34.34 17.57 32.13
N MET A 39 -35.59 17.62 31.64
CA MET A 39 -36.72 16.95 32.28
C MET A 39 -36.63 15.43 32.25
N ASN A 40 -35.75 14.84 31.42
CA ASN A 40 -35.72 13.40 31.14
C ASN A 40 -34.43 12.72 31.63
N SER A 41 -33.83 13.24 32.70
CA SER A 41 -32.55 12.76 33.26
C SER A 41 -32.58 11.29 33.70
N SER A 42 -33.72 10.78 34.17
CA SER A 42 -33.88 9.43 34.71
C SER A 42 -34.26 8.36 33.67
N VAL A 43 -34.64 8.77 32.45
CA VAL A 43 -35.15 7.84 31.43
C VAL A 43 -34.06 7.48 30.43
N MET A 44 -33.83 6.18 30.27
CA MET A 44 -32.82 5.63 29.35
C MET A 44 -33.22 5.78 27.88
N GLN A 45 -34.52 5.71 27.56
CA GLN A 45 -35.01 5.79 26.18
C GLN A 45 -35.43 7.22 25.85
N ARG A 46 -34.54 7.93 25.14
CA ARG A 46 -34.83 9.28 24.65
C ARG A 46 -35.39 9.23 23.22
N PRO A 47 -36.37 10.10 22.90
CA PRO A 47 -36.78 10.30 21.51
C PRO A 47 -35.60 10.85 20.67
N TYR A 48 -35.69 10.72 19.35
CA TYR A 48 -34.68 11.20 18.37
C TYR A 48 -33.29 10.54 18.40
N ARG A 49 -33.06 9.50 19.21
CA ARG A 49 -31.77 8.76 19.22
C ARG A 49 -31.28 8.35 17.83
N ARG A 50 -32.17 7.92 16.94
CA ARG A 50 -31.82 7.53 15.57
C ARG A 50 -31.26 8.69 14.74
N TYR A 51 -31.80 9.90 14.91
CA TYR A 51 -31.32 11.09 14.21
C TYR A 51 -29.94 11.53 14.72
N ILE A 52 -29.73 11.44 16.04
CA ILE A 52 -28.41 11.71 16.65
C ILE A 52 -27.36 10.75 16.09
N GLN A 53 -27.66 9.45 16.04
CA GLN A 53 -26.74 8.45 15.47
C GLN A 53 -26.41 8.71 14.00
N ARG A 54 -27.37 9.22 13.22
CA ARG A 54 -27.17 9.57 11.81
C ARG A 54 -26.19 10.74 11.66
N ILE A 55 -26.31 11.76 12.52
CA ILE A 55 -25.41 12.91 12.56
C ILE A 55 -24.02 12.51 13.07
N GLU A 56 -23.94 11.70 14.13
CA GLU A 56 -22.66 11.19 14.66
C GLU A 56 -21.88 10.40 13.60
N GLU A 57 -22.58 9.61 12.77
CA GLU A 57 -21.95 8.87 11.68
C GLU A 57 -21.44 9.80 10.55
N MET A 58 -22.21 10.83 10.19
CA MET A 58 -21.75 11.87 9.25
C MET A 58 -20.54 12.62 9.79
N GLU A 59 -20.56 12.99 11.07
CA GLU A 59 -19.46 13.64 11.74
C GLU A 59 -18.21 12.74 11.75
N ARG A 60 -18.37 11.44 12.01
CA ARG A 60 -17.28 10.46 11.94
C ARG A 60 -16.62 10.44 10.55
N MET A 61 -17.42 10.45 9.48
CA MET A 61 -16.91 10.50 8.10
C MET A 61 -16.17 11.81 7.82
N VAL A 62 -16.72 12.96 8.21
CA VAL A 62 -16.10 14.27 8.02
C VAL A 62 -14.79 14.41 8.80
N ARG A 63 -14.73 13.91 10.05
CA ARG A 63 -13.50 13.90 10.85
C ARG A 63 -12.41 13.05 10.19
N PHE A 64 -12.76 11.89 9.65
CA PHE A 64 -11.82 11.05 8.90
C PHE A 64 -11.26 11.78 7.68
N LEU A 65 -12.14 12.36 6.85
CA LEU A 65 -11.72 13.11 5.67
C LEU A 65 -10.84 14.32 6.04
N SER A 66 -11.19 15.04 7.10
CA SER A 66 -10.41 16.19 7.58
C SER A 66 -9.00 15.78 8.00
N LYS A 67 -8.86 14.63 8.68
CA LYS A 67 -7.57 14.10 9.10
C LYS A 67 -6.70 13.72 7.90
N GLU A 68 -7.28 13.08 6.88
CA GLU A 68 -6.55 12.74 5.66
C GLU A 68 -6.12 13.98 4.87
N VAL A 69 -6.97 15.01 4.84
CA VAL A 69 -6.61 16.30 4.22
C VAL A 69 -5.47 17.00 4.96
N GLU A 70 -5.46 16.94 6.30
CA GLU A 70 -4.37 17.50 7.12
C GLU A 70 -3.05 16.71 6.96
N ASN A 71 -3.11 15.42 6.62
CA ASN A 71 -1.92 14.63 6.31
C ASN A 71 -1.31 14.96 4.93
N MET A 72 -2.08 15.54 4.01
CA MET A 72 -1.58 15.88 2.68
C MET A 72 -0.72 17.14 2.70
N PRO A 73 0.50 17.11 2.13
CA PRO A 73 1.31 18.32 1.97
C PRO A 73 0.62 19.30 1.00
N ASN A 74 0.74 20.61 1.27
CA ASN A 74 0.24 21.72 0.43
C ASN A 74 -1.29 21.95 0.37
N VAL A 75 -2.08 21.44 1.32
CA VAL A 75 -3.52 21.76 1.39
C VAL A 75 -3.84 22.69 2.56
N GLU A 76 -4.12 23.96 2.27
CA GLU A 76 -4.67 24.89 3.27
C GLU A 76 -6.20 24.79 3.29
N VAL A 77 -6.75 24.23 4.37
CA VAL A 77 -8.20 24.21 4.58
C VAL A 77 -8.65 25.56 5.12
N SER A 78 -9.37 26.34 4.32
CA SER A 78 -9.97 27.60 4.77
C SER A 78 -11.16 27.32 5.69
N LYS A 79 -10.94 27.36 7.00
CA LYS A 79 -11.97 27.18 8.03
C LYS A 79 -12.41 28.56 8.54
N ASN A 80 -13.43 29.22 7.96
CA ASN A 80 -14.06 30.41 8.60
C ASN A 80 -15.32 31.00 7.93
N ARG A 81 -16.14 30.21 7.24
CA ARG A 81 -17.39 30.70 6.63
C ARG A 81 -18.61 30.31 7.46
N ILE A 82 -18.57 30.62 8.75
CA ILE A 82 -19.67 30.31 9.67
C ILE A 82 -20.86 31.23 9.38
N ASP A 83 -20.59 32.51 9.12
CA ASP A 83 -21.63 33.49 8.78
C ASP A 83 -22.33 33.12 7.46
N ASP A 84 -21.56 32.76 6.42
CA ASP A 84 -22.14 32.30 5.14
C ASP A 84 -22.97 31.02 5.30
N PHE A 85 -22.60 30.12 6.23
CA PHE A 85 -23.35 28.90 6.50
C PHE A 85 -24.69 29.21 7.20
N LEU A 86 -24.68 30.10 8.19
CA LEU A 86 -25.90 30.53 8.89
C LEU A 86 -26.88 31.25 7.95
N ASP A 87 -26.37 31.96 6.94
CA ASP A 87 -27.21 32.63 5.93
C ASP A 87 -27.90 31.66 4.94
N HIS A 88 -27.43 30.41 4.83
CA HIS A 88 -27.96 29.39 3.89
C HIS A 88 -28.51 28.14 4.60
N ASP A 89 -28.77 28.18 5.91
CA ASP A 89 -29.21 27.01 6.69
C ASP A 89 -30.53 26.40 6.14
N ASP A 90 -31.41 27.24 5.58
CA ASP A 90 -32.68 26.84 4.95
C ASP A 90 -32.50 25.94 3.71
N GLU A 91 -31.34 26.01 3.05
CA GLU A 91 -31.05 25.28 1.81
C GLU A 91 -30.59 23.84 2.08
N PHE A 92 -30.05 23.58 3.28
CA PHE A 92 -29.44 22.30 3.61
C PHE A 92 -30.44 21.34 4.28
N THR A 93 -30.88 20.34 3.52
CA THR A 93 -31.63 19.20 4.07
C THR A 93 -30.69 18.11 4.57
N LEU A 94 -30.98 17.55 5.75
CA LEU A 94 -30.18 16.49 6.37
C LEU A 94 -30.02 15.27 5.45
N ASP A 95 -31.05 14.93 4.68
CA ASP A 95 -31.02 13.81 3.74
C ASP A 95 -30.07 14.07 2.55
N SER A 96 -30.05 15.30 2.03
CA SER A 96 -29.15 15.69 0.95
C SER A 96 -27.69 15.69 1.41
N LEU A 97 -27.43 16.30 2.57
CA LEU A 97 -26.10 16.33 3.16
C LEU A 97 -25.59 14.92 3.46
N GLU A 98 -26.42 14.04 4.02
CA GLU A 98 -26.01 12.66 4.26
C GLU A 98 -25.62 11.95 2.96
N ALA A 99 -26.43 12.11 1.91
CA ALA A 99 -26.14 11.51 0.62
C ALA A 99 -24.84 12.03 0.02
N GLU A 100 -24.56 13.33 0.15
CA GLU A 100 -23.32 13.95 -0.34
C GLU A 100 -22.10 13.48 0.45
N VAL A 101 -22.14 13.55 1.78
CA VAL A 101 -21.03 13.13 2.65
C VAL A 101 -20.71 11.65 2.40
N LYS A 102 -21.72 10.78 2.30
CA LYS A 102 -21.53 9.36 1.99
C LYS A 102 -20.89 9.14 0.62
N ARG A 103 -21.35 9.85 -0.42
CA ARG A 103 -20.78 9.75 -1.78
C ARG A 103 -19.31 10.16 -1.79
N VAL A 104 -18.97 11.27 -1.13
CA VAL A 104 -17.59 11.75 -1.04
C VAL A 104 -16.72 10.76 -0.28
N TYR A 105 -17.19 10.27 0.87
CA TYR A 105 -16.49 9.28 1.67
C TYR A 105 -16.23 7.98 0.90
N GLU A 106 -17.24 7.40 0.25
CA GLU A 106 -17.09 6.20 -0.56
C GLU A 106 -16.13 6.39 -1.73
N ARG A 107 -16.21 7.55 -2.41
CA ARG A 107 -15.28 7.88 -3.49
C ARG A 107 -13.84 7.97 -2.97
N PHE A 108 -13.64 8.61 -1.82
CA PHE A 108 -12.34 8.73 -1.19
C PHE A 108 -11.77 7.36 -0.80
N CYS A 109 -12.57 6.49 -0.17
CA CYS A 109 -12.13 5.13 0.16
C CYS A 109 -11.73 4.33 -1.09
N ARG A 110 -12.52 4.40 -2.16
CA ARG A 110 -12.17 3.75 -3.44
C ARG A 110 -10.88 4.30 -4.03
N PHE A 111 -10.69 5.62 -3.98
CA PHE A 111 -9.47 6.25 -4.47
C PHE A 111 -8.26 5.83 -3.64
N HIS A 112 -8.40 5.77 -2.31
CA HIS A 112 -7.35 5.34 -1.40
C HIS A 112 -6.93 3.89 -1.68
N SER A 113 -7.88 2.95 -1.76
CA SER A 113 -7.59 1.55 -2.09
C SER A 113 -6.96 1.39 -3.49
N ASN A 114 -7.48 2.12 -4.49
CA ASN A 114 -6.88 2.09 -5.83
C ASN A 114 -5.46 2.67 -5.83
N ASN A 115 -5.19 3.69 -5.03
CA ASN A 115 -3.84 4.25 -4.91
C ASN A 115 -2.88 3.27 -4.25
N GLU A 116 -3.32 2.58 -3.18
CA GLU A 116 -2.56 1.52 -2.50
C GLU A 116 -2.23 0.37 -3.46
N GLU A 117 -3.23 -0.13 -4.20
CA GLU A 117 -3.04 -1.16 -5.22
C GLU A 117 -2.04 -0.73 -6.30
N MET A 118 -2.16 0.50 -6.82
CA MET A 118 -1.25 1.03 -7.83
C MET A 118 0.17 1.22 -7.28
N THR A 119 0.34 1.60 -6.01
CA THR A 119 1.67 1.69 -5.38
C THR A 119 2.30 0.31 -5.23
N ASP A 120 1.54 -0.69 -4.82
CA ASP A 120 2.01 -2.06 -4.69
C ASP A 120 2.43 -2.64 -6.06
N GLU A 121 1.63 -2.41 -7.10
CA GLU A 121 1.96 -2.81 -8.48
C GLU A 121 3.22 -2.10 -9.01
N LEU A 122 3.39 -0.81 -8.69
CA LEU A 122 4.59 -0.05 -9.06
C LEU A 122 5.83 -0.63 -8.37
N GLU A 123 5.77 -0.87 -7.06
CA GLU A 123 6.86 -1.50 -6.31
C GLU A 123 7.23 -2.86 -6.89
N ALA A 124 6.24 -3.70 -7.17
CA ALA A 124 6.46 -5.00 -7.79
C ALA A 124 7.10 -4.89 -9.19
N ALA A 125 6.65 -3.95 -10.03
CA ALA A 125 7.22 -3.73 -11.36
C ALA A 125 8.66 -3.20 -11.30
N VAL A 126 9.00 -2.36 -10.33
CA VAL A 126 10.37 -1.87 -10.09
C VAL A 126 11.27 -3.02 -9.65
N GLU A 127 10.79 -3.87 -8.74
CA GLU A 127 11.50 -5.08 -8.32
C GLU A 127 11.76 -6.01 -9.51
N GLU A 128 10.75 -6.29 -10.34
CA GLU A 128 10.89 -7.08 -11.57
C GLU A 128 11.94 -6.50 -12.51
N LEU A 129 11.89 -5.19 -12.74
CA LEU A 129 12.83 -4.51 -13.62
C LEU A 129 14.26 -4.66 -13.11
N ASN A 130 14.49 -4.51 -11.80
CA ASN A 130 15.81 -4.68 -11.19
C ASN A 130 16.32 -6.12 -11.30
N VAL A 131 15.44 -7.13 -11.13
CA VAL A 131 15.79 -8.54 -11.36
C VAL A 131 16.19 -8.80 -12.81
N VAL A 132 15.45 -8.25 -13.78
CA VAL A 132 15.75 -8.42 -15.21
C VAL A 132 17.02 -7.66 -15.60
N LYS A 133 17.28 -6.46 -15.06
CA LYS A 133 18.56 -5.75 -15.25
C LYS A 133 19.74 -6.54 -14.72
N ASP A 134 19.64 -7.11 -13.52
CA ASP A 134 20.70 -7.94 -12.97
C ASP A 134 20.93 -9.21 -13.81
N SER A 135 19.88 -9.76 -14.44
CA SER A 135 20.03 -10.88 -15.37
C SER A 135 20.91 -10.58 -16.59
N ILE A 136 21.02 -9.32 -17.00
CA ILE A 136 21.89 -8.90 -18.10
C ILE A 136 23.34 -8.78 -17.60
N SER A 137 23.55 -8.13 -16.46
CA SER A 137 24.88 -7.95 -15.85
C SER A 137 25.49 -9.27 -15.40
N THR A 138 24.69 -10.13 -14.79
CA THR A 138 25.13 -11.38 -14.14
C THR A 138 24.97 -12.60 -15.05
N GLY A 139 24.03 -12.58 -16.01
CA GLY A 139 23.84 -13.65 -16.99
C GLY A 139 25.06 -13.90 -17.90
N PHE A 140 25.97 -12.95 -17.98
CA PHE A 140 27.28 -13.10 -18.64
C PHE A 140 28.17 -14.16 -17.96
N LEU A 141 27.98 -14.42 -16.66
CA LEU A 141 28.75 -15.45 -15.93
C LEU A 141 28.22 -16.87 -16.19
N ALA A 142 26.92 -17.03 -16.50
CA ALA A 142 26.30 -18.32 -16.73
C ALA A 142 26.30 -18.74 -18.22
N ALA A 143 26.38 -17.78 -19.14
CA ALA A 143 26.46 -18.03 -20.58
C ALA A 143 27.93 -18.10 -21.08
N GLY A 144 28.61 -19.19 -20.74
CA GLY A 144 29.48 -19.85 -21.74
C GLY A 144 30.96 -19.48 -21.89
N GLU A 145 31.52 -18.45 -21.23
CA GLU A 145 32.96 -18.15 -21.40
C GLU A 145 33.83 -18.26 -20.14
N GLY A 146 33.26 -18.26 -18.93
CA GLY A 146 34.04 -18.25 -17.68
C GLY A 146 34.25 -19.60 -16.98
N LEU A 147 33.46 -20.63 -17.32
CA LEU A 147 33.45 -21.92 -16.61
C LEU A 147 34.03 -23.09 -17.43
N SER A 148 34.55 -22.82 -18.63
CA SER A 148 35.28 -23.77 -19.46
C SER A 148 36.79 -23.82 -19.16
N GLN A 149 37.27 -23.07 -18.15
CA GLN A 149 38.63 -23.24 -17.66
C GLN A 149 38.67 -24.34 -16.57
N PRO A 150 39.30 -25.49 -16.82
CA PRO A 150 39.55 -26.46 -15.77
C PRO A 150 40.53 -25.85 -14.77
N LEU A 151 40.03 -25.45 -13.60
CA LEU A 151 40.81 -24.85 -12.51
C LEU A 151 41.55 -25.94 -11.72
N LEU A 152 42.36 -26.76 -12.42
CA LEU A 152 43.28 -27.75 -11.88
C LEU A 152 44.21 -28.24 -13.01
N GLU A 153 45.18 -27.40 -13.39
CA GLU A 153 46.38 -27.87 -14.07
C GLU A 153 47.22 -28.67 -13.07
N GLY A 154 47.17 -29.99 -13.19
CA GLY A 154 48.00 -30.93 -12.44
C GLY A 154 48.26 -32.19 -13.26
N GLU A 155 49.39 -32.17 -13.98
CA GLU A 155 50.19 -33.29 -14.54
C GLU A 155 49.54 -34.29 -15.53
N PRO A 156 50.20 -34.60 -16.66
CA PRO A 156 49.68 -35.53 -17.67
C PRO A 156 50.11 -36.97 -17.37
N THR A 157 49.17 -37.85 -16.98
CA THR A 157 49.36 -39.29 -17.16
C THR A 157 48.02 -40.04 -17.18
N GLY A 158 47.78 -40.83 -18.22
CA GLY A 158 46.80 -41.91 -18.19
C GLY A 158 45.60 -41.77 -19.13
N GLN A 159 45.53 -42.70 -20.07
CA GLN A 159 44.50 -42.90 -21.08
C GLN A 159 43.06 -43.00 -20.53
N GLY A 160 42.11 -42.48 -21.32
CA GLY A 160 40.79 -43.11 -21.49
C GLY A 160 39.64 -42.51 -20.68
N SER A 161 38.91 -41.57 -21.28
CA SER A 161 37.45 -41.65 -21.45
C SER A 161 36.97 -40.37 -22.14
N ARG A 162 36.24 -40.51 -23.25
CA ARG A 162 35.50 -39.42 -23.87
C ARG A 162 34.43 -38.96 -22.87
N ARG A 163 34.73 -37.95 -22.06
CA ARG A 163 33.72 -37.28 -21.23
C ARG A 163 32.72 -36.65 -22.18
N ARG A 164 31.47 -37.12 -22.10
CA ARG A 164 30.31 -36.41 -22.65
C ARG A 164 30.43 -34.94 -22.26
N GLU A 165 30.29 -34.06 -23.23
CA GLU A 165 29.80 -32.69 -22.99
C GLU A 165 28.36 -32.82 -22.47
N ASP A 166 28.21 -33.26 -21.22
CA ASP A 166 26.97 -33.05 -20.49
C ASP A 166 26.93 -31.55 -20.24
N HIS A 167 26.27 -30.83 -21.14
CA HIS A 167 25.84 -29.45 -20.90
C HIS A 167 25.11 -29.43 -19.56
N MET A 168 25.81 -29.00 -18.51
CA MET A 168 25.32 -29.00 -17.15
C MET A 168 24.24 -27.93 -17.06
N GLN A 169 22.99 -28.33 -17.25
CA GLN A 169 21.85 -27.41 -17.21
C GLN A 169 21.61 -26.98 -15.76
N PHE A 170 21.87 -25.69 -15.50
CA PHE A 170 21.51 -25.05 -14.24
C PHE A 170 20.11 -24.45 -14.35
N SER A 171 19.35 -24.60 -13.28
CA SER A 171 18.07 -23.91 -13.10
C SER A 171 18.26 -22.80 -12.09
N ASN A 172 17.63 -21.66 -12.36
CA ASN A 172 17.83 -20.44 -11.59
C ASN A 172 16.48 -20.00 -11.00
N ILE A 173 16.49 -19.54 -9.76
CA ILE A 173 15.37 -18.85 -9.11
C ILE A 173 15.87 -17.48 -8.70
N ALA A 174 15.12 -16.43 -9.03
CA ALA A 174 15.46 -15.06 -8.67
C ALA A 174 14.31 -14.39 -7.92
N GLY A 175 14.66 -13.43 -7.08
CA GLY A 175 13.70 -12.68 -6.29
C GLY A 175 14.36 -11.50 -5.58
N VAL A 176 13.57 -10.84 -4.73
CA VAL A 176 14.02 -9.67 -3.96
C VAL A 176 13.85 -9.94 -2.47
N VAL A 177 14.91 -9.69 -1.70
CA VAL A 177 14.96 -9.86 -0.24
C VAL A 177 15.38 -8.54 0.42
N LYS A 178 14.95 -8.28 1.65
CA LYS A 178 15.43 -7.14 2.43
C LYS A 178 16.91 -7.30 2.76
N MET A 179 17.64 -6.19 2.80
CA MET A 179 19.07 -6.19 3.11
C MET A 179 19.37 -6.75 4.50
N GLU A 180 18.49 -6.53 5.48
CA GLU A 180 18.63 -7.04 6.85
C GLU A 180 18.55 -8.58 6.95
N ASP A 181 17.79 -9.21 6.06
CA ASP A 181 17.54 -10.66 6.07
C ASP A 181 18.49 -11.43 5.13
N GLN A 182 19.33 -10.73 4.37
CA GLN A 182 20.19 -11.28 3.34
C GLN A 182 21.08 -12.42 3.85
N GLU A 183 21.80 -12.21 4.97
CA GLU A 183 22.67 -13.24 5.55
C GLU A 183 21.89 -14.42 6.14
N SER A 184 20.77 -14.14 6.80
CA SER A 184 19.91 -15.15 7.42
C SER A 184 19.31 -16.07 6.35
N PHE A 185 18.85 -15.48 5.25
CA PHE A 185 18.33 -16.17 4.09
C PHE A 185 19.38 -17.05 3.42
N ALA A 186 20.57 -16.51 3.13
CA ALA A 186 21.67 -17.26 2.53
C ALA A 186 22.06 -18.50 3.37
N ARG A 187 22.18 -18.34 4.70
CA ARG A 187 22.47 -19.43 5.63
C ARG A 187 21.38 -20.48 5.66
N THR A 188 20.11 -20.07 5.61
CA THR A 188 18.95 -20.98 5.63
C THR A 188 18.90 -21.82 4.36
N VAL A 189 19.08 -21.20 3.19
CA VAL A 189 19.16 -21.89 1.90
C VAL A 189 20.32 -22.88 1.90
N PHE A 190 21.53 -22.45 2.27
CA PHE A 190 22.72 -23.29 2.30
C PHE A 190 22.56 -24.52 3.22
N ARG A 191 21.99 -24.33 4.41
CA ARG A 191 21.73 -25.42 5.37
C ARG A 191 20.70 -26.41 4.83
N ALA A 192 19.63 -25.93 4.20
CA ALA A 192 18.57 -26.78 3.67
C ALA A 192 19.01 -27.59 2.43
N THR A 193 19.92 -27.04 1.63
CA THR A 193 20.41 -27.66 0.38
C THR A 193 21.72 -28.41 0.57
N ARG A 194 22.28 -28.42 1.78
CA ARG A 194 23.58 -29.03 2.13
C ARG A 194 24.75 -28.52 1.28
N GLY A 195 24.69 -27.25 0.88
CA GLY A 195 25.73 -26.61 0.07
C GLY A 195 25.69 -26.90 -1.43
N ASN A 196 24.62 -27.51 -1.94
CA ASN A 196 24.44 -27.78 -3.38
C ASN A 196 23.83 -26.62 -4.18
N THR A 197 23.82 -25.41 -3.62
CA THR A 197 23.24 -24.22 -4.24
C THR A 197 24.18 -23.04 -4.13
N PHE A 198 24.29 -22.29 -5.21
CA PHE A 198 25.07 -21.06 -5.27
C PHE A 198 24.12 -19.86 -5.24
N THR A 199 24.33 -18.94 -4.30
CA THR A 199 23.49 -17.74 -4.12
C THR A 199 24.32 -16.51 -4.39
N GLN A 200 23.87 -15.66 -5.31
CA GLN A 200 24.44 -14.35 -5.57
C GLN A 200 23.44 -13.28 -5.13
N PHE A 201 23.94 -12.19 -4.56
CA PHE A 201 23.14 -11.04 -4.14
C PHE A 201 23.67 -9.79 -4.83
N VAL A 202 22.75 -8.94 -5.28
CA VAL A 202 23.03 -7.63 -5.87
C VAL A 202 22.14 -6.61 -5.19
N GLU A 203 22.76 -5.61 -4.58
CA GLU A 203 22.07 -4.56 -3.84
C GLU A 203 21.36 -3.60 -4.81
N ILE A 204 20.10 -3.29 -4.54
CA ILE A 204 19.36 -2.27 -5.29
C ILE A 204 19.63 -0.92 -4.59
N PRO A 205 20.18 0.08 -5.30
CA PRO A 205 20.35 1.42 -4.73
C PRO A 205 19.00 1.99 -4.28
N ASP A 206 19.02 2.79 -3.21
CA ASP A 206 17.90 3.57 -2.67
C ASP A 206 16.76 2.80 -1.96
N THR A 207 16.62 1.48 -2.12
CA THR A 207 15.47 0.73 -1.58
C THR A 207 15.77 -0.16 -0.36
N ARG A 208 17.03 -0.27 0.10
CA ARG A 208 17.47 -1.23 1.15
C ARG A 208 16.99 -2.68 0.89
N LYS A 209 16.73 -3.00 -0.38
CA LYS A 209 16.36 -4.32 -0.88
C LYS A 209 17.50 -4.84 -1.75
N SER A 210 17.70 -6.14 -1.76
CA SER A 210 18.73 -6.83 -2.54
C SER A 210 18.06 -7.86 -3.45
N VAL A 211 18.42 -7.84 -4.73
CA VAL A 211 18.10 -8.93 -5.65
C VAL A 211 18.95 -10.13 -5.28
N PHE A 212 18.37 -11.32 -5.29
CA PHE A 212 19.14 -12.55 -5.17
C PHE A 212 18.86 -13.50 -6.34
N VAL A 213 19.88 -14.25 -6.71
CA VAL A 213 19.80 -15.29 -7.73
C VAL A 213 20.37 -16.58 -7.14
N ILE A 214 19.55 -17.64 -7.12
CA ILE A 214 19.91 -18.96 -6.63
C ILE A 214 20.08 -19.89 -7.83
N TYR A 215 21.30 -20.34 -8.03
CA TYR A 215 21.66 -21.35 -9.02
C TYR A 215 21.68 -22.72 -8.36
N PHE A 216 21.01 -23.68 -8.99
CA PHE A 216 21.05 -25.07 -8.56
C PHE A 216 21.08 -26.02 -9.75
N GLN A 217 21.74 -27.16 -9.56
CA GLN A 217 21.85 -28.17 -10.60
C GLN A 217 20.53 -28.93 -10.71
N SER A 218 19.77 -28.70 -11.78
CA SER A 218 18.58 -29.48 -12.06
C SER A 218 18.26 -29.58 -13.55
N THR A 219 18.10 -30.82 -14.00
CA THR A 219 17.71 -31.18 -15.37
C THR A 219 16.21 -31.01 -15.63
N THR A 220 15.39 -30.65 -14.63
CA THR A 220 13.92 -30.54 -14.77
C THR A 220 13.36 -29.45 -13.86
N ALA A 221 12.47 -28.60 -14.40
CA ALA A 221 11.89 -27.43 -13.74
C ALA A 221 11.11 -27.72 -12.42
N ALA A 222 10.84 -29.00 -12.10
CA ALA A 222 10.07 -29.44 -10.93
C ALA A 222 10.87 -30.35 -9.97
N SER A 223 12.16 -30.08 -9.78
CA SER A 223 13.00 -30.87 -8.86
C SER A 223 12.66 -30.63 -7.39
N ALA A 224 12.87 -31.65 -6.55
CA ALA A 224 12.72 -31.56 -5.09
C ALA A 224 13.56 -30.43 -4.45
N MET A 225 14.62 -29.98 -5.13
CA MET A 225 15.42 -28.83 -4.70
C MET A 225 14.68 -27.51 -4.94
N SER A 226 14.04 -27.32 -6.10
CA SER A 226 13.22 -26.14 -6.39
C SER A 226 12.07 -25.99 -5.38
N ALA A 227 11.37 -27.09 -5.06
CA ALA A 227 10.28 -27.09 -4.09
C ALA A 227 10.75 -26.70 -2.68
N LYS A 228 11.97 -27.09 -2.29
CA LYS A 228 12.55 -26.66 -1.00
C LYS A 228 12.87 -25.17 -1.00
N VAL A 229 13.47 -24.66 -2.08
CA VAL A 229 13.78 -23.22 -2.21
C VAL A 229 12.49 -22.41 -2.18
N HIS A 230 11.46 -22.80 -2.93
CA HIS A 230 10.15 -22.14 -2.89
C HIS A 230 9.53 -22.13 -1.48
N ARG A 231 9.62 -23.23 -0.72
CA ARG A 231 9.14 -23.26 0.68
C ARG A 231 9.90 -22.30 1.58
N ILE A 232 11.22 -22.15 1.39
CA ILE A 232 12.03 -21.21 2.16
C ILE A 232 11.66 -19.77 1.78
N CYS A 233 11.50 -19.47 0.49
CA CYS A 233 11.06 -18.16 0.03
C CYS A 233 9.67 -17.80 0.57
N SER A 234 8.72 -18.74 0.59
CA SER A 234 7.40 -18.54 1.20
C SER A 234 7.45 -18.35 2.73
N ALA A 235 8.38 -19.02 3.42
CA ALA A 235 8.54 -18.88 4.87
C ALA A 235 9.20 -17.54 5.28
N VAL A 236 10.07 -17.00 4.43
CA VAL A 236 10.75 -15.71 4.67
C VAL A 236 9.90 -14.53 4.15
N GLY A 237 8.89 -14.79 3.31
CA GLY A 237 8.02 -13.74 2.75
C GLY A 237 8.68 -12.97 1.61
N VAL A 238 9.43 -13.68 0.77
CA VAL A 238 10.24 -13.13 -0.32
C VAL A 238 9.46 -13.19 -1.63
N HIS A 239 9.49 -12.11 -2.41
CA HIS A 239 8.88 -12.08 -3.74
C HIS A 239 9.79 -12.77 -4.76
N ILE A 240 9.22 -13.76 -5.47
CA ILE A 240 9.93 -14.54 -6.49
C ILE A 240 9.44 -14.07 -7.85
N TYR A 241 10.39 -13.76 -8.73
CA TYR A 241 10.11 -13.29 -10.08
C TYR A 241 10.61 -14.28 -11.11
N GLN A 242 9.95 -14.31 -12.27
CA GLN A 242 10.33 -15.23 -13.33
C GLN A 242 11.63 -14.76 -13.99
N TRP A 243 12.70 -15.53 -13.82
CA TRP A 243 13.96 -15.26 -14.49
C TRP A 243 13.86 -15.53 -15.99
N PRO A 244 14.30 -14.62 -16.87
CA PRO A 244 14.27 -14.85 -18.31
C PRO A 244 15.33 -15.89 -18.70
N SER A 245 14.89 -17.15 -18.86
CA SER A 245 15.74 -18.28 -19.30
C SER A 245 16.20 -18.17 -20.76
N CYS A 246 15.62 -17.25 -21.53
CA CYS A 246 15.95 -17.04 -22.94
C CYS A 246 17.18 -16.13 -23.05
N ASN A 247 18.19 -16.59 -23.79
CA ASN A 247 19.44 -15.86 -24.08
C ASN A 247 19.25 -14.76 -25.14
N ASP A 248 18.03 -14.53 -25.65
CA ASP A 248 17.77 -13.47 -26.61
C ASP A 248 17.74 -12.11 -25.90
N GLU A 249 18.81 -11.35 -26.08
CA GLU A 249 18.93 -9.95 -25.64
C GLU A 249 17.74 -9.08 -26.11
N VAL A 250 17.14 -9.42 -27.25
CA VAL A 250 15.94 -8.76 -27.82
C VAL A 250 14.70 -9.00 -26.96
N CYS A 251 14.50 -10.23 -26.45
CA CYS A 251 13.38 -10.56 -25.57
C CYS A 251 13.51 -9.87 -24.21
N ARG A 252 14.74 -9.84 -23.66
CA ARG A 252 15.05 -9.15 -22.41
C ARG A 252 14.94 -7.63 -22.54
N GLY A 253 15.43 -7.06 -23.64
CA GLY A 253 15.31 -5.62 -23.95
C GLY A 253 13.86 -5.18 -24.17
N SER A 254 13.03 -6.02 -24.81
CA SER A 254 11.59 -5.77 -24.97
C SER A 254 10.86 -5.75 -23.62
N LEU A 255 11.18 -6.67 -22.71
CA LEU A 255 10.62 -6.69 -21.36
C LEU A 255 11.01 -5.46 -20.53
N ILE A 256 12.28 -5.06 -20.59
CA ILE A 256 12.74 -3.83 -19.90
C ILE A 256 12.06 -2.59 -20.48
N SER A 257 11.92 -2.50 -21.80
CA SER A 257 11.21 -1.39 -22.45
C SER A 257 9.74 -1.32 -22.01
N ARG A 258 9.05 -2.46 -21.95
CA ARG A 258 7.66 -2.53 -21.48
C ARG A 258 7.52 -2.18 -20.00
N LEU A 259 8.37 -2.71 -19.14
CA LEU A 259 8.36 -2.43 -17.70
C LEU A 259 8.72 -0.96 -17.42
N SER A 260 9.71 -0.41 -18.12
CA SER A 260 10.07 1.00 -17.98
C SER A 260 8.98 1.95 -18.48
N LEU A 261 8.28 1.62 -19.57
CA LEU A 261 7.09 2.35 -20.03
C LEU A 261 5.94 2.28 -19.02
N LEU A 262 5.72 1.12 -18.40
CA LEU A 262 4.69 0.93 -17.38
C LEU A 262 5.00 1.73 -16.11
N ILE A 263 6.23 1.65 -15.62
CA ILE A 263 6.70 2.45 -14.47
C ILE A 263 6.61 3.94 -14.81
N ALA A 264 7.06 4.38 -15.99
CA ALA A 264 6.97 5.79 -16.39
C ALA A 264 5.51 6.27 -16.47
N SER A 265 4.60 5.42 -16.93
CA SER A 265 3.16 5.73 -16.99
C SER A 265 2.56 5.88 -15.58
N CYS A 266 2.86 4.94 -14.67
CA CYS A 266 2.43 5.03 -13.26
C CYS A 266 3.07 6.21 -12.53
N SER A 267 4.35 6.50 -12.78
CA SER A 267 5.07 7.63 -12.18
C SER A 267 4.51 8.97 -12.64
N CYS A 268 4.14 9.09 -13.92
CA CYS A 268 3.51 10.28 -14.48
C CYS A 268 2.14 10.54 -13.84
N TRP A 269 1.37 9.47 -13.61
CA TRP A 269 0.11 9.56 -12.87
C TRP A 269 0.34 10.04 -11.43
N PHE A 270 1.37 9.52 -10.74
CA PHE A 270 1.72 9.96 -9.38
C PHE A 270 2.15 11.43 -9.31
N LEU A 271 2.93 11.91 -10.29
CA LEU A 271 3.33 13.33 -10.38
C LEU A 271 2.15 14.28 -10.64
N GLN A 272 1.08 13.81 -11.30
CA GLN A 272 -0.14 14.60 -11.48
C GLN A 272 -1.02 14.64 -10.23
N VAL A 273 -0.87 13.69 -9.31
CA VAL A 273 -1.64 13.60 -8.06
C VAL A 273 -0.94 14.34 -6.91
N HIS A 274 0.39 14.42 -6.91
CA HIS A 274 1.19 15.18 -5.95
C HIS A 274 2.06 16.25 -6.65
N PRO A 275 1.55 17.48 -6.88
CA PRO A 275 2.36 18.62 -7.33
C PRO A 275 3.24 19.20 -6.21
#